data_AF-A0A1H0YSW0-F1
#
_entry.id   AF-A0A1H0YSW0-F1
#
_cell.length_a   1.000
_cell.length_b   1.000
_cell.length_c   1.000
_cell.angle_alpha   90.00
_cell.angle_beta   90.00
_cell.angle_gamma   90.00
#
_symmetry.space_group_name_H-M   'P 1'
#
loop_
_entity.id
_entity.type
_entity.pdbx_description
1 polymer ?
#
loop_
_entity_poly.entity_id
_entity_poly.type
_entity_poly.pdbx_seq_one_letter_code
_entity_poly.pdbx_strand_id
1 'polypeptide(L)'
;MTQEQFNKLDKCYFNYSLEDNCIEEVIDARSLLGPYRFDLYGILFYIDQKVKGVTDLSYAKEVYKERTRAMTGFRFSEIGNDEKSSFDDFIKVLDNLITDFQNDNYDYDKTLIPVDKKGEPIDGAHRISCAAYFNKKIKVLRFLEREVLPCDYVYLHHEFLPSDIADTMAIESLKWHDNIFALFLWPKAHKSADKLQKAISLIANETSILYQVEYKLTFEAIKNLMIQLYGHMDWVGSIDDGYANITGKADEVWADNGLVRIVLVQANSCEEVLAIKGKVRDMFGIGLASIHSTDNIRETKMAMNALLNPNSRHHLLNADVTRYKDSYKLFTRFKDIISHGGFDKDEFIIVNGMVLSIYGLRPTLDLDYYCLHASPELRYPSDDEIEEHYDSPSGLCSIPLKDLINDPCNYFVYNEIKFVTLQNILLLKQNRYKVMHLSKDTDDIKLIQSLLSNHNKFAKFISRKQLLLKRKKRVFNEKLRNNVIMISQRLNLYDFLRSIKHLLCK
;
A
#
# COMPACT_ATOMS: atom_id res chain seq x y z
N MET A 1 16.56 41.70 -5.12
CA MET A 1 17.07 40.55 -5.91
C MET A 1 18.12 41.00 -6.92
N THR A 2 19.14 40.19 -7.24
CA THR A 2 20.12 40.52 -8.31
C THR A 2 19.60 40.13 -9.71
N GLN A 3 20.14 40.72 -10.78
CA GLN A 3 19.77 40.35 -12.15
C GLN A 3 20.11 38.88 -12.47
N GLU A 4 21.22 38.37 -11.93
CA GLU A 4 21.60 36.97 -12.08
C GLU A 4 20.57 36.03 -11.45
N GLN A 5 20.16 36.32 -10.21
CA GLN A 5 19.12 35.55 -9.52
C GLN A 5 17.80 35.57 -10.28
N PHE A 6 17.39 36.75 -10.77
CA PHE A 6 16.17 36.91 -11.56
C PHE A 6 16.18 36.09 -12.86
N ASN A 7 17.35 35.92 -13.49
CA ASN A 7 17.50 35.13 -14.72
C ASN A 7 17.49 33.61 -14.45
N LYS A 8 17.77 33.19 -13.22
CA LYS A 8 17.78 31.77 -12.80
C LYS A 8 16.43 31.27 -12.29
N LEU A 9 15.43 32.14 -12.15
CA LEU A 9 14.06 31.76 -11.76
C LEU A 9 13.24 31.34 -12.97
N ASP A 10 12.47 30.26 -12.82
CA ASP A 10 11.41 29.96 -13.77
C ASP A 10 10.31 31.00 -13.60
N LYS A 11 9.91 31.63 -14.71
CA LYS A 11 8.90 32.70 -14.74
C LYS A 11 7.50 32.16 -15.04
N CYS A 12 7.27 30.90 -14.67
CA CYS A 12 6.00 30.22 -14.82
C CYS A 12 5.14 30.55 -13.58
N TYR A 13 3.85 30.82 -13.76
CA TYR A 13 2.87 31.13 -12.71
C TYR A 13 3.06 32.42 -11.89
N PHE A 14 4.28 32.91 -11.66
CA PHE A 14 4.54 34.05 -10.77
C PHE A 14 5.37 35.14 -11.44
N ASN A 15 4.96 36.40 -11.17
CA ASN A 15 5.74 37.57 -11.54
C ASN A 15 6.73 37.91 -10.42
N TYR A 16 7.99 38.07 -10.79
CA TYR A 16 9.06 38.52 -9.90
C TYR A 16 9.52 39.93 -10.31
N SER A 17 10.07 40.69 -9.37
CA SER A 17 10.61 42.04 -9.57
C SER A 17 12.01 42.13 -8.96
N LEU A 18 12.92 42.89 -9.57
CA LEU A 18 14.25 43.13 -8.99
C LEU A 18 14.19 43.79 -7.60
N GLU A 19 13.08 44.49 -7.32
CA GLU A 19 12.77 45.11 -6.02
C GLU A 19 12.41 44.08 -4.93
N ASP A 20 12.10 42.84 -5.29
CA ASP A 20 11.80 41.79 -4.30
C ASP A 20 12.97 41.59 -3.34
N ASN A 21 12.66 41.63 -2.04
CA ASN A 21 13.60 41.34 -0.98
C ASN A 21 13.74 39.82 -0.81
N CYS A 22 14.94 39.30 -1.06
CA CYS A 22 15.19 37.87 -1.07
C CYS A 22 16.58 37.48 -0.57
N ILE A 23 16.69 36.25 -0.08
CA ILE A 23 17.93 35.63 0.39
C ILE A 23 18.13 34.31 -0.36
N GLU A 24 19.36 34.08 -0.84
CA GLU A 24 19.75 32.80 -1.44
C GLU A 24 20.28 31.86 -0.36
N GLU A 25 19.81 30.61 -0.37
CA GLU A 25 20.18 29.59 0.61
C GLU A 25 20.41 28.25 -0.10
N VAL A 26 21.29 27.41 0.46
CA VAL A 26 21.45 26.01 0.04
C VAL A 26 20.82 25.13 1.11
N ILE A 27 19.82 24.33 0.74
CA ILE A 27 19.08 23.47 1.67
C ILE A 27 18.98 22.04 1.15
N ASP A 28 18.63 21.12 2.04
CA ASP A 28 18.26 19.76 1.64
C ASP A 28 16.91 19.76 0.93
N ALA A 29 16.79 19.14 -0.24
CA ALA A 29 15.52 19.14 -0.97
C ALA A 29 14.38 18.44 -0.21
N ARG A 30 14.69 17.46 0.64
CA ARG A 30 13.68 16.75 1.45
C ARG A 30 13.05 17.64 2.51
N SER A 31 13.73 18.72 2.94
CA SER A 31 13.13 19.68 3.89
C SER A 31 12.00 20.52 3.27
N LEU A 32 11.82 20.46 1.95
CA LEU A 32 10.70 21.10 1.24
C LEU A 32 9.50 20.16 1.05
N LEU A 33 9.60 18.90 1.48
CA LEU A 33 8.47 17.99 1.49
C LEU A 33 7.64 18.25 2.75
N GLY A 34 6.33 18.37 2.60
CA GLY A 34 5.44 18.58 3.74
C GLY A 34 3.97 18.67 3.35
N PRO A 35 3.08 18.80 4.34
CA PRO A 35 1.64 18.94 4.13
C PRO A 35 1.23 20.08 3.20
N TYR A 36 1.99 21.19 3.21
CA TYR A 36 1.72 22.38 2.40
C TYR A 36 1.84 22.14 0.88
N ARG A 37 2.59 21.10 0.50
CA ARG A 37 2.88 20.70 -0.88
C ARG A 37 2.60 19.21 -1.08
N PHE A 38 1.39 18.79 -0.69
CA PHE A 38 0.93 17.41 -0.84
C PHE A 38 0.98 16.94 -2.30
N ASP A 39 0.86 17.86 -3.26
CA ASP A 39 0.99 17.62 -4.70
C ASP A 39 2.33 17.01 -5.12
N LEU A 40 3.41 17.18 -4.35
CA LEU A 40 4.73 16.62 -4.67
C LEU A 40 4.76 15.09 -4.57
N TYR A 41 3.95 14.49 -3.70
CA TYR A 41 3.95 13.04 -3.52
C TYR A 41 3.44 12.28 -4.76
N GLY A 42 2.61 12.93 -5.60
CA GLY A 42 2.22 12.35 -6.90
C GLY A 42 3.37 12.30 -7.91
N ILE A 43 4.29 13.27 -7.86
CA ILE A 43 5.50 13.28 -8.68
C ILE A 43 6.51 12.26 -8.15
N LEU A 44 6.73 12.25 -6.82
CA LEU A 44 7.64 11.30 -6.17
C LEU A 44 7.22 9.85 -6.44
N PHE A 45 5.91 9.55 -6.43
CA PHE A 45 5.40 8.23 -6.80
C PHE A 45 5.80 7.85 -8.23
N TYR A 46 5.64 8.75 -9.20
CA TYR A 46 6.07 8.49 -10.58
C TYR A 46 7.58 8.25 -10.69
N ILE A 47 8.39 9.08 -10.03
CA ILE A 47 9.84 8.92 -9.98
C ILE A 47 10.20 7.55 -9.39
N ASP A 48 9.58 7.16 -8.26
CA ASP A 48 9.85 5.89 -7.58
C ASP A 48 9.59 4.68 -8.49
N GLN A 49 8.43 4.66 -9.15
CA GLN A 49 8.07 3.57 -10.07
C GLN A 49 9.05 3.48 -11.25
N LYS A 50 9.43 4.63 -11.81
CA LYS A 50 10.39 4.69 -12.92
C LYS A 50 11.78 4.24 -12.51
N VAL A 51 12.30 4.71 -11.37
CA VAL A 51 13.65 4.36 -10.89
C VAL A 51 13.73 2.88 -10.48
N LYS A 52 12.67 2.31 -9.90
CA LYS A 52 12.56 0.87 -9.62
C LYS A 52 12.48 0.01 -10.89
N GLY A 53 12.31 0.63 -12.05
CA GLY A 53 12.27 -0.05 -13.34
C GLY A 53 10.99 -0.84 -13.57
N VAL A 54 9.86 -0.35 -13.06
CA VAL A 54 8.53 -0.86 -13.43
C VAL A 54 8.33 -0.63 -14.93
N THR A 55 7.96 -1.69 -15.65
CA THR A 55 7.85 -1.65 -17.10
C THR A 55 6.52 -1.07 -17.56
N ASP A 56 5.42 -1.42 -16.89
CA ASP A 56 4.12 -0.80 -17.09
C ASP A 56 3.93 0.39 -16.14
N LEU A 57 4.27 1.59 -16.61
CA LEU A 57 4.08 2.83 -15.87
C LEU A 57 2.64 3.39 -15.96
N SER A 58 1.65 2.63 -16.43
CA SER A 58 0.28 3.15 -16.65
C SER A 58 -0.33 3.77 -15.40
N TYR A 59 -0.26 3.07 -14.26
CA TYR A 59 -0.81 3.59 -13.00
C TYR A 59 -0.01 4.78 -12.45
N ALA A 60 1.33 4.73 -12.54
CA ALA A 60 2.19 5.85 -12.16
C ALA A 60 1.89 7.12 -12.98
N LYS A 61 1.68 6.94 -14.30
CA LYS A 61 1.26 8.02 -15.21
C LYS A 61 -0.13 8.52 -14.86
N GLU A 62 -1.06 7.65 -14.49
CA GLU A 62 -2.41 8.05 -14.06
C GLU A 62 -2.36 8.92 -12.80
N VAL A 63 -1.63 8.52 -11.76
CA VAL A 63 -1.42 9.32 -10.54
C VAL A 63 -0.85 10.70 -10.86
N TYR A 64 0.21 10.75 -11.66
CA TYR A 64 0.83 12.01 -12.06
C TYR A 64 -0.09 12.86 -12.94
N LYS A 65 -0.87 12.24 -13.84
CA LYS A 65 -1.84 12.90 -14.71
C LYS A 65 -2.96 13.54 -13.91
N GLU A 66 -3.58 12.80 -13.01
CA GLU A 66 -4.70 13.28 -12.19
C GLU A 66 -4.26 14.41 -11.26
N ARG A 67 -3.06 14.30 -10.68
CA ARG A 67 -2.41 15.40 -9.97
C ARG A 67 -2.20 16.62 -10.87
N THR A 68 -1.65 16.44 -12.07
CA THR A 68 -1.39 17.55 -13.01
C THR A 68 -2.68 18.19 -13.49
N ARG A 69 -3.74 17.41 -13.67
CA ARG A 69 -5.10 17.86 -14.00
C ARG A 69 -5.63 18.82 -12.93
N ALA A 70 -5.57 18.41 -11.66
CA ALA A 70 -5.97 19.25 -10.53
C ALA A 70 -5.13 20.54 -10.45
N MET A 71 -3.83 20.46 -10.69
CA MET A 71 -2.92 21.60 -10.61
C MET A 71 -3.06 22.64 -11.73
N THR A 72 -3.54 22.22 -12.89
CA THR A 72 -3.66 23.08 -14.08
C THR A 72 -5.10 23.53 -14.33
N GLY A 73 -6.04 23.25 -13.41
CA GLY A 73 -7.46 23.50 -13.63
C GLY A 73 -7.97 22.81 -14.89
N PHE A 74 -7.57 21.55 -15.10
CA PHE A 74 -7.96 20.67 -16.21
C PHE A 74 -7.42 21.06 -17.59
N ARG A 75 -6.54 22.06 -17.68
CA ARG A 75 -6.04 22.56 -18.97
C ARG A 75 -4.86 21.76 -19.52
N PHE A 76 -4.10 21.10 -18.65
CA PHE A 76 -2.82 20.47 -19.01
C PHE A 76 -1.86 21.42 -19.75
N SER A 77 -1.96 22.71 -19.45
CA SER A 77 -1.05 23.74 -19.93
C SER A 77 -0.43 24.49 -18.77
N GLU A 78 0.86 24.77 -18.87
CA GLU A 78 1.60 25.55 -17.88
C GLU A 78 1.45 27.05 -18.16
N ILE A 79 0.96 27.82 -17.20
CA ILE A 79 0.77 29.27 -17.39
C ILE A 79 2.15 29.93 -17.49
N GLY A 80 2.42 30.53 -18.66
CA GLY A 80 3.70 31.19 -18.94
C GLY A 80 4.73 30.29 -19.63
N ASN A 81 4.37 29.06 -20.01
CA ASN A 81 5.22 28.18 -20.80
C ASN A 81 4.44 27.53 -21.95
N ASP A 82 4.54 28.14 -23.13
CA ASP A 82 3.82 27.70 -24.34
C ASP A 82 4.30 26.32 -24.84
N GLU A 83 5.48 25.85 -24.43
CA GLU A 83 6.03 24.55 -24.83
C GLU A 83 5.44 23.38 -24.03
N LYS A 84 4.84 23.63 -22.84
CA LYS A 84 4.12 22.62 -22.07
C LYS A 84 2.62 22.82 -22.21
N SER A 85 2.09 22.37 -23.34
CA SER A 85 0.67 22.52 -23.70
C SER A 85 -0.10 21.21 -23.68
N SER A 86 0.56 20.09 -23.40
CA SER A 86 -0.04 18.76 -23.25
C SER A 86 0.56 18.00 -22.07
N PHE A 87 -0.17 16.99 -21.57
CA PHE A 87 0.36 16.10 -20.53
C PHE A 87 1.65 15.36 -20.96
N ASP A 88 1.80 15.05 -22.25
CA ASP A 88 3.00 14.40 -22.76
C ASP A 88 4.24 15.29 -22.64
N ASP A 89 4.08 16.61 -22.75
CA ASP A 89 5.17 17.57 -22.53
C ASP A 89 5.61 17.59 -21.05
N PHE A 90 4.65 17.54 -20.13
CA PHE A 90 4.93 17.41 -18.69
C PHE A 90 5.73 16.15 -18.37
N ILE A 91 5.29 14.99 -18.88
CA ILE A 91 5.99 13.71 -18.74
C ILE A 91 7.40 13.78 -19.33
N LYS A 92 7.55 14.31 -20.55
CA LYS A 92 8.84 14.39 -21.23
C LYS A 92 9.85 15.22 -20.45
N VAL A 93 9.43 16.37 -19.91
CA VAL A 93 10.29 17.22 -19.08
C VAL A 93 10.67 16.52 -17.78
N LEU A 94 9.71 15.88 -17.10
CA LEU A 94 9.99 15.12 -15.88
C LEU A 94 10.95 13.94 -16.15
N ASP A 95 10.75 13.22 -17.25
CA ASP A 95 11.57 12.08 -17.66
C ASP A 95 13.02 12.47 -17.95
N ASN A 96 13.23 13.58 -18.65
CA ASN A 96 14.56 14.13 -18.90
C ASN A 96 15.23 14.51 -17.58
N LEU A 97 14.50 15.19 -16.69
CA LEU A 97 15.02 15.59 -15.39
C LEU A 97 15.42 14.37 -14.54
N ILE A 98 14.59 13.33 -14.47
CA ILE A 98 14.93 12.07 -13.79
C ILE A 98 16.24 11.50 -14.36
N THR A 99 16.38 11.50 -15.69
CA THR A 99 17.59 11.00 -16.37
C THR A 99 18.82 11.82 -16.01
N ASP A 100 18.71 13.14 -15.94
CA ASP A 100 19.80 14.03 -15.53
C ASP A 100 20.25 13.75 -14.11
N PHE A 101 19.31 13.56 -13.17
CA PHE A 101 19.63 13.21 -11.80
C PHE A 101 20.24 11.80 -11.66
N GLN A 102 19.73 10.80 -12.40
CA GLN A 102 20.28 9.44 -12.39
C GLN A 102 21.72 9.38 -12.90
N ASN A 103 22.09 10.27 -13.82
CA ASN A 103 23.42 10.34 -14.42
C ASN A 103 24.34 11.39 -13.75
N ASP A 104 23.96 11.93 -12.59
CA ASP A 104 24.69 13.00 -11.88
C ASP A 104 24.98 14.25 -12.74
N ASN A 105 24.13 14.55 -13.72
CA ASN A 105 24.23 15.71 -14.60
C ASN A 105 23.49 16.96 -14.05
N TYR A 106 22.78 16.84 -12.92
CA TYR A 106 22.06 17.95 -12.32
C TYR A 106 23.03 18.98 -11.72
N ASP A 107 22.91 20.22 -12.18
CA ASP A 107 23.68 21.37 -11.71
C ASP A 107 22.76 22.35 -10.99
N TYR A 108 22.85 22.39 -9.66
CA TYR A 108 22.02 23.25 -8.82
C TYR A 108 22.39 24.74 -8.93
N ASP A 109 23.51 25.11 -9.58
CA ASP A 109 23.88 26.51 -9.80
C ASP A 109 23.17 27.14 -11.01
N LYS A 110 22.58 26.30 -11.89
CA LYS A 110 21.89 26.77 -13.11
C LYS A 110 20.52 27.40 -12.83
N THR A 111 19.81 26.93 -11.81
CA THR A 111 18.43 27.35 -11.55
C THR A 111 18.18 27.54 -10.06
N LEU A 112 17.36 28.53 -9.71
CA LEU A 112 16.92 28.78 -8.34
C LEU A 112 15.48 28.30 -8.15
N ILE A 113 15.18 27.74 -6.99
CA ILE A 113 13.82 27.36 -6.60
C ILE A 113 13.25 28.48 -5.70
N PRO A 114 12.17 29.17 -6.12
CA PRO A 114 11.57 30.21 -5.32
C PRO A 114 10.79 29.60 -4.15
N VAL A 115 11.02 30.13 -2.94
CA VAL A 115 10.28 29.77 -1.73
C VAL A 115 9.76 31.03 -1.04
N ASP A 116 8.65 30.92 -0.34
CA ASP A 116 8.06 32.05 0.38
C ASP A 116 8.81 32.37 1.68
N LYS A 117 8.31 33.34 2.47
CA LYS A 117 8.97 33.75 3.71
C LYS A 117 9.09 32.61 4.74
N LYS A 118 8.18 31.63 4.70
CA LYS A 118 8.17 30.44 5.57
C LYS A 118 9.03 29.31 5.01
N GLY A 119 9.46 29.41 3.75
CA GLY A 119 10.22 28.39 3.05
C GLY A 119 9.35 27.43 2.26
N GLU A 120 8.07 27.76 2.09
CA GLU A 120 7.16 26.93 1.32
C GLU A 120 7.44 27.11 -0.18
N PRO A 121 7.55 26.01 -0.95
CA PRO A 121 7.83 26.09 -2.37
C PRO A 121 6.77 26.84 -3.16
N ILE A 122 7.18 27.89 -3.86
CA ILE A 122 6.35 28.67 -4.77
C ILE A 122 6.27 27.97 -6.14
N ASP A 123 7.42 27.49 -6.64
CA ASP A 123 7.56 26.79 -7.92
C ASP A 123 8.67 25.73 -7.86
N GLY A 124 8.96 25.03 -8.96
CA GLY A 124 10.04 24.07 -9.07
C GLY A 124 9.65 22.65 -8.67
N ALA A 125 8.37 22.29 -8.72
CA ALA A 125 7.85 21.01 -8.23
C ALA A 125 8.61 19.77 -8.74
N HIS A 126 8.92 19.70 -10.04
CA HIS A 126 9.69 18.59 -10.61
C HIS A 126 11.14 18.56 -10.10
N ARG A 127 11.81 19.72 -10.00
CA ARG A 127 13.19 19.84 -9.49
C ARG A 127 13.28 19.46 -8.02
N ILE A 128 12.35 19.94 -7.20
CA ILE A 128 12.24 19.57 -5.78
C ILE A 128 12.05 18.07 -5.65
N SER A 129 11.09 17.48 -6.38
CA SER A 129 10.79 16.05 -6.29
C SER A 129 11.97 15.17 -6.72
N CYS A 130 12.64 15.52 -7.83
CA CYS A 130 13.84 14.79 -8.26
C CYS A 130 14.98 14.94 -7.24
N ALA A 131 15.29 16.17 -6.81
CA ALA A 131 16.35 16.39 -5.83
C ALA A 131 16.07 15.69 -4.49
N ALA A 132 14.83 15.70 -4.02
CA ALA A 132 14.44 14.99 -2.80
C ALA A 132 14.58 13.46 -2.94
N TYR A 133 14.17 12.91 -4.10
CA TYR A 133 14.30 11.49 -4.39
C TYR A 133 15.77 11.03 -4.38
N PHE A 134 16.63 11.75 -5.10
CA PHE A 134 18.06 11.45 -5.22
C PHE A 134 18.92 12.01 -4.06
N ASN A 135 18.29 12.47 -2.98
CA ASN A 135 18.94 12.97 -1.77
C ASN A 135 19.98 14.08 -2.05
N LYS A 136 19.61 15.04 -2.90
CA LYS A 136 20.46 16.17 -3.31
C LYS A 136 20.05 17.44 -2.57
N LYS A 137 21.04 18.33 -2.40
CA LYS A 137 20.80 19.72 -2.00
C LYS A 137 20.39 20.56 -3.20
N ILE A 138 19.68 21.65 -2.93
CA ILE A 138 19.23 22.61 -3.94
C ILE A 138 19.49 24.04 -3.46
N LYS A 139 19.58 24.96 -4.42
CA LYS A 139 19.56 26.40 -4.13
C LYS A 139 18.15 26.94 -4.18
N VAL A 140 17.76 27.61 -3.10
CA VAL A 140 16.48 28.31 -3.01
C VAL A 140 16.69 29.81 -2.95
N LEU A 141 15.71 30.54 -3.47
CA LEU A 141 15.60 31.98 -3.29
C LEU A 141 14.38 32.27 -2.42
N ARG A 142 14.62 32.63 -1.17
CA ARG A 142 13.58 32.91 -0.17
C ARG A 142 13.10 34.34 -0.29
N PHE A 143 11.82 34.53 -0.58
CA PHE A 143 11.18 35.85 -0.65
C PHE A 143 10.65 36.25 0.72
N LEU A 144 11.20 37.31 1.31
CA LEU A 144 10.94 37.66 2.71
C LEU A 144 9.56 38.29 2.96
N GLU A 145 8.92 38.75 1.90
CA GLU A 145 7.64 39.49 1.95
C GLU A 145 6.49 38.74 1.26
N ARG A 146 6.78 37.57 0.66
CA ARG A 146 5.77 36.76 -0.03
C ARG A 146 5.28 35.63 0.86
N GLU A 147 4.02 35.29 0.68
CA GLU A 147 3.38 34.12 1.28
C GLU A 147 2.54 33.44 0.20
N VAL A 148 2.72 32.13 0.03
CA VAL A 148 2.03 31.38 -1.02
C VAL A 148 0.86 30.61 -0.41
N LEU A 149 -0.21 30.40 -1.18
CA LEU A 149 -1.30 29.53 -0.75
C LEU A 149 -0.86 28.06 -0.76
N PRO A 150 -1.38 27.23 0.15
CA PRO A 150 -1.04 25.82 0.19
C PRO A 150 -1.54 25.09 -1.05
N CYS A 151 -0.71 24.16 -1.52
CA CYS A 151 -1.12 23.11 -2.42
C CYS A 151 -1.25 21.79 -1.63
N ASP A 152 -2.08 21.84 -0.60
CA ASP A 152 -2.33 20.74 0.31
C ASP A 152 -3.40 19.77 -0.23
N TYR A 153 -3.71 18.74 0.55
CA TYR A 153 -4.73 17.77 0.17
C TYR A 153 -6.14 18.37 0.06
N VAL A 154 -6.44 19.44 0.81
CA VAL A 154 -7.75 20.12 0.79
C VAL A 154 -7.92 20.86 -0.53
N TYR A 155 -6.89 21.59 -0.96
CA TYR A 155 -6.83 22.24 -2.26
C TYR A 155 -7.01 21.21 -3.38
N LEU A 156 -6.23 20.13 -3.38
CA LEU A 156 -6.32 19.13 -4.46
C LEU A 156 -7.69 18.43 -4.50
N HIS A 157 -8.30 18.17 -3.34
CA HIS A 157 -9.66 17.63 -3.29
C HIS A 157 -10.69 18.62 -3.85
N HIS A 158 -10.55 19.91 -3.56
CA HIS A 158 -11.38 20.97 -4.16
C HIS A 158 -11.22 21.00 -5.69
N GLU A 159 -10.00 20.77 -6.18
CA GLU A 159 -9.68 20.64 -7.60
C GLU A 159 -9.96 19.23 -8.18
N PHE A 160 -10.85 18.47 -7.52
CA PHE A 160 -11.37 17.17 -7.97
C PHE A 160 -10.32 16.08 -8.18
N LEU A 161 -9.23 16.08 -7.41
CA LEU A 161 -8.32 14.94 -7.34
C LEU A 161 -9.08 13.71 -6.81
N PRO A 162 -9.07 12.57 -7.54
CA PRO A 162 -9.74 11.36 -7.07
C PRO A 162 -9.17 10.85 -5.75
N SER A 163 -10.02 10.34 -4.85
CA SER A 163 -9.60 9.92 -3.51
C SER A 163 -8.63 8.74 -3.53
N ASP A 164 -8.75 7.82 -4.48
CA ASP A 164 -7.82 6.70 -4.64
C ASP A 164 -6.43 7.15 -5.13
N ILE A 165 -6.36 8.22 -5.90
CA ILE A 165 -5.08 8.88 -6.25
C ILE A 165 -4.48 9.58 -5.03
N ALA A 166 -5.30 10.31 -4.25
CA ALA A 166 -4.86 10.92 -3.01
C ALA A 166 -4.41 9.89 -1.96
N ASP A 167 -5.08 8.74 -1.87
CA ASP A 167 -4.70 7.60 -1.04
C ASP A 167 -3.28 7.11 -1.39
N THR A 168 -2.99 6.96 -2.68
CA THR A 168 -1.65 6.57 -3.17
C THR A 168 -0.59 7.62 -2.84
N MET A 169 -0.90 8.89 -3.02
CA MET A 169 -0.02 10.01 -2.63
C MET A 169 0.25 10.02 -1.12
N ALA A 170 -0.77 9.74 -0.31
CA ALA A 170 -0.62 9.64 1.13
C ALA A 170 0.23 8.44 1.56
N ILE A 171 0.12 7.27 0.91
CA ILE A 171 1.05 6.15 1.15
C ILE A 171 2.48 6.54 0.76
N GLU A 172 2.66 7.18 -0.40
CA GLU A 172 3.97 7.62 -0.88
C GLU A 172 4.65 8.54 0.12
N SER A 173 3.91 9.48 0.71
CA SER A 173 4.43 10.42 1.71
C SER A 173 5.13 9.74 2.90
N LEU A 174 4.70 8.54 3.30
CA LEU A 174 5.23 7.83 4.46
C LEU A 174 6.68 7.34 4.23
N LYS A 175 7.16 7.32 3.00
CA LYS A 175 8.56 6.99 2.68
C LYS A 175 9.51 8.13 3.03
N TRP A 176 9.01 9.35 3.14
CA TRP A 176 9.80 10.58 3.20
C TRP A 176 9.86 11.22 4.58
N HIS A 177 9.04 10.75 5.52
CA HIS A 177 8.89 11.34 6.84
C HIS A 177 8.82 10.28 7.92
N ASP A 178 9.56 10.48 9.01
CA ASP A 178 9.51 9.61 10.19
C ASP A 178 8.53 10.12 11.27
N ASN A 179 8.00 11.33 11.09
CA ASN A 179 7.18 12.03 12.07
C ASN A 179 5.69 12.17 11.65
N ILE A 180 5.20 11.21 10.86
CA ILE A 180 3.78 11.09 10.50
C ILE A 180 3.08 10.08 11.40
N PHE A 181 1.96 10.51 11.98
CA PHE A 181 1.10 9.71 12.83
C PHE A 181 -0.30 9.60 12.23
N ALA A 182 -0.96 8.46 12.42
CA ALA A 182 -2.34 8.26 12.01
C ALA A 182 -3.26 8.33 13.21
N LEU A 183 -4.26 9.21 13.14
CA LEU A 183 -5.36 9.31 14.08
C LEU A 183 -6.61 8.64 13.51
N PHE A 184 -7.22 7.74 14.29
CA PHE A 184 -8.43 7.02 13.94
C PHE A 184 -9.57 7.50 14.81
N LEU A 185 -10.49 8.26 14.23
CA LEU A 185 -11.77 8.58 14.85
C LEU A 185 -12.75 7.44 14.54
N TRP A 186 -13.02 6.64 15.56
CA TRP A 186 -13.76 5.39 15.47
C TRP A 186 -15.26 5.59 15.21
N PRO A 187 -16.01 4.54 14.82
CA PRO A 187 -17.44 4.64 14.52
C PRO A 187 -18.30 5.26 15.63
N LYS A 188 -17.94 5.06 16.91
CA LYS A 188 -18.65 5.73 18.02
C LYS A 188 -18.43 7.25 18.05
N ALA A 189 -17.29 7.76 17.61
CA ALA A 189 -17.06 9.20 17.47
C ALA A 189 -18.01 9.84 16.44
N HIS A 190 -18.36 9.10 15.38
CA HIS A 190 -19.30 9.55 14.35
C HIS A 190 -20.75 9.70 14.82
N LYS A 191 -21.09 9.28 16.05
CA LYS A 191 -22.42 9.53 16.63
C LYS A 191 -22.66 10.99 16.98
N SER A 192 -21.63 11.85 16.97
CA SER A 192 -21.76 13.28 17.22
C SER A 192 -20.97 14.09 16.18
N ALA A 193 -21.67 14.59 15.16
CA ALA A 193 -21.06 15.38 14.09
C ALA A 193 -20.37 16.66 14.60
N ASP A 194 -20.99 17.36 15.56
CA ASP A 194 -20.42 18.57 16.18
C ASP A 194 -19.09 18.29 16.89
N LYS A 195 -19.03 17.24 17.73
CA LYS A 195 -17.79 16.85 18.39
C LYS A 195 -16.73 16.37 17.41
N LEU A 196 -17.15 15.66 16.35
CA LEU A 196 -16.25 15.23 15.28
C LEU A 196 -15.61 16.44 14.57
N GLN A 197 -16.41 17.44 14.22
CA GLN A 197 -15.91 18.67 13.60
C GLN A 197 -14.93 19.41 14.53
N LYS A 198 -15.30 19.59 15.81
CA LYS A 198 -14.44 20.22 16.81
C LYS A 198 -13.13 19.46 17.03
N ALA A 199 -13.16 18.13 17.00
CA ALA A 199 -11.95 17.32 17.10
C ALA A 199 -11.02 17.52 15.89
N ILE A 200 -11.56 17.57 14.67
CA ILE A 200 -10.77 17.86 13.47
C ILE A 200 -10.17 19.27 13.54
N SER A 201 -10.95 20.27 13.94
CA SER A 201 -10.44 21.64 14.12
C SER A 201 -9.35 21.71 15.18
N LEU A 202 -9.49 20.98 16.30
CA LEU A 202 -8.46 20.88 17.33
C LEU A 202 -7.16 20.28 16.77
N ILE A 203 -7.27 19.17 16.03
CA ILE A 203 -6.13 18.51 15.40
C ILE A 203 -5.43 19.47 14.42
N ALA A 204 -6.19 20.16 13.56
CA ALA A 204 -5.65 21.11 12.58
C ALA A 204 -5.00 22.34 13.22
N ASN A 205 -5.45 22.76 14.40
CA ASN A 205 -4.87 23.89 15.12
C ASN A 205 -3.56 23.54 15.85
N GLU A 206 -3.39 22.28 16.24
CA GLU A 206 -2.22 21.83 17.02
C GLU A 206 -1.19 21.07 16.15
N THR A 207 -1.55 20.63 14.95
CA THR A 207 -0.67 19.88 14.04
C THR A 207 -0.92 20.23 12.59
N SER A 208 0.00 19.84 11.70
CA SER A 208 -0.20 19.94 10.27
C SER A 208 -0.87 18.67 9.74
N ILE A 209 -2.12 18.79 9.26
CA ILE A 209 -2.81 17.67 8.62
C ILE A 209 -2.24 17.46 7.23
N LEU A 210 -1.67 16.28 7.02
CA LEU A 210 -1.13 15.85 5.74
C LEU A 210 -2.23 15.33 4.81
N TYR A 211 -3.13 14.50 5.34
CA TYR A 211 -4.21 13.88 4.58
C TYR A 211 -5.33 13.43 5.50
N GLN A 212 -6.57 13.50 5.01
CA GLN A 212 -7.74 12.98 5.72
C GLN A 212 -8.64 12.19 4.76
N VAL A 213 -9.10 11.03 5.21
CA VAL A 213 -10.05 10.20 4.47
C VAL A 213 -11.04 9.53 5.43
N GLU A 214 -12.19 9.13 4.91
CA GLU A 214 -13.21 8.40 5.65
C GLU A 214 -13.62 7.14 4.90
N TYR A 215 -13.66 6.01 5.59
CA TYR A 215 -14.16 4.76 5.03
C TYR A 215 -15.25 4.16 5.91
N LYS A 216 -16.19 3.49 5.23
CA LYS A 216 -17.16 2.64 5.90
C LYS A 216 -16.62 1.22 6.03
N LEU A 217 -16.25 0.83 7.24
CA LEU A 217 -15.74 -0.50 7.57
C LEU A 217 -16.85 -1.36 8.18
N THR A 218 -16.73 -2.68 7.98
CA THR A 218 -17.54 -3.66 8.72
C THR A 218 -16.91 -3.96 10.07
N PHE A 219 -17.69 -4.55 10.98
CA PHE A 219 -17.18 -5.02 12.26
C PHE A 219 -15.98 -5.97 12.11
N GLU A 220 -16.06 -6.92 11.17
CA GLU A 220 -14.96 -7.85 10.88
C GLU A 220 -13.73 -7.14 10.29
N ALA A 221 -13.93 -6.09 9.48
CA ALA A 221 -12.82 -5.30 8.95
C ALA A 221 -12.09 -4.53 10.05
N ILE A 222 -12.81 -4.00 11.05
CA ILE A 222 -12.20 -3.39 12.24
C ILE A 222 -11.42 -4.42 13.04
N LYS A 223 -11.95 -5.63 13.22
CA LYS A 223 -11.19 -6.72 13.87
C LYS A 223 -9.93 -7.06 13.09
N ASN A 224 -10.03 -7.23 11.78
CA ASN A 224 -8.87 -7.51 10.92
C ASN A 224 -7.83 -6.38 10.97
N LEU A 225 -8.27 -5.12 11.06
CA LEU A 225 -7.37 -3.97 11.23
C LEU A 225 -6.67 -4.04 12.58
N MET A 226 -7.43 -4.25 13.66
CA MET A 226 -6.89 -4.36 15.01
C MET A 226 -5.92 -5.53 15.18
N ILE A 227 -6.14 -6.66 14.51
CA ILE A 227 -5.18 -7.78 14.49
C ILE A 227 -3.85 -7.33 13.86
N GLN A 228 -3.88 -6.50 12.82
CA GLN A 228 -2.63 -6.02 12.21
C GLN A 228 -1.95 -4.96 13.08
N LEU A 229 -2.71 -4.06 13.73
CA LEU A 229 -2.14 -3.01 14.57
C LEU A 229 -1.61 -3.53 15.91
N TYR A 230 -2.37 -4.42 16.56
CA TYR A 230 -2.10 -4.87 17.93
C TYR A 230 -1.68 -6.33 18.02
N GLY A 231 -1.62 -7.08 16.92
CA GLY A 231 -1.36 -8.53 16.92
C GLY A 231 -0.01 -8.94 17.52
N HIS A 232 0.89 -7.98 17.75
CA HIS A 232 2.18 -8.16 18.40
C HIS A 232 2.13 -7.95 19.93
N MET A 233 0.98 -7.57 20.49
CA MET A 233 0.82 -7.27 21.92
C MET A 233 0.19 -8.46 22.66
N ASP A 234 0.75 -8.84 23.81
CA ASP A 234 0.30 -10.03 24.56
C ASP A 234 -1.18 -10.00 24.94
N TRP A 235 -1.72 -8.82 25.24
CA TRP A 235 -3.10 -8.68 25.72
C TRP A 235 -4.15 -9.04 24.67
N VAL A 236 -3.83 -9.06 23.36
CA VAL A 236 -4.82 -9.36 22.32
C VAL A 236 -5.12 -10.86 22.17
N GLY A 237 -4.27 -11.72 22.74
CA GLY A 237 -4.25 -13.15 22.47
C GLY A 237 -3.36 -13.50 21.28
N SER A 238 -3.62 -14.65 20.66
CA SER A 238 -2.78 -15.18 19.58
C SER A 238 -3.62 -15.82 18.47
N ILE A 239 -2.96 -16.22 17.38
CA ILE A 239 -3.63 -17.01 16.35
C ILE A 239 -4.25 -18.32 16.90
N ASP A 240 -3.73 -18.86 18.00
CA ASP A 240 -4.21 -20.11 18.60
C ASP A 240 -5.53 -19.95 19.34
N ASP A 241 -5.83 -18.77 19.87
CA ASP A 241 -7.15 -18.44 20.42
C ASP A 241 -8.02 -17.63 19.44
N GLY A 242 -7.49 -17.29 18.26
CA GLY A 242 -8.17 -16.48 17.26
C GLY A 242 -8.20 -14.98 17.60
N TYR A 243 -7.21 -14.51 18.36
CA TYR A 243 -7.14 -13.17 18.94
C TYR A 243 -8.38 -12.85 19.77
N ALA A 244 -8.67 -13.71 20.75
CA ALA A 244 -9.94 -13.73 21.49
C ALA A 244 -10.34 -12.35 22.05
N ASN A 245 -9.37 -11.54 22.48
CA ASN A 245 -9.63 -10.24 23.11
C ASN A 245 -9.88 -9.10 22.10
N ILE A 246 -9.55 -9.29 20.82
CA ILE A 246 -9.83 -8.29 19.76
C ILE A 246 -11.33 -8.09 19.55
N THR A 247 -12.14 -9.13 19.72
CA THR A 247 -13.60 -8.99 19.54
C THR A 247 -14.18 -8.00 20.55
N GLY A 248 -13.77 -8.10 21.82
CA GLY A 248 -14.17 -7.13 22.86
C GLY A 248 -13.69 -5.71 22.53
N LYS A 249 -12.45 -5.57 22.07
CA LYS A 249 -11.90 -4.27 21.67
C LYS A 249 -12.63 -3.65 20.48
N ALA A 250 -13.01 -4.45 19.49
CA ALA A 250 -13.78 -4.01 18.35
C ALA A 250 -15.18 -3.53 18.79
N ASP A 251 -15.84 -4.25 19.69
CA ASP A 251 -17.15 -3.87 20.26
C ASP A 251 -17.09 -2.53 21.01
N GLU A 252 -15.99 -2.26 21.71
CA GLU A 252 -15.78 -0.98 22.40
C GLU A 252 -15.80 0.21 21.45
N VAL A 253 -15.29 0.07 20.22
CA VAL A 253 -15.19 1.18 19.25
C VAL A 253 -16.32 1.18 18.21
N TRP A 254 -17.03 0.06 18.07
CA TRP A 254 -18.02 -0.17 17.01
C TRP A 254 -19.31 0.65 17.15
N ALA A 255 -19.85 1.06 16.01
CA ALA A 255 -21.19 1.60 15.84
C ALA A 255 -21.72 1.16 14.47
N ASP A 256 -23.04 1.08 14.34
CA ASP A 256 -23.78 0.65 13.16
C ASP A 256 -23.51 1.49 11.90
N ASN A 257 -23.07 2.74 12.05
CA ASN A 257 -22.61 3.57 10.92
C ASN A 257 -21.36 2.99 10.23
N GLY A 258 -20.48 2.30 10.97
CA GLY A 258 -19.22 1.71 10.50
C GLY A 258 -18.19 2.72 9.99
N LEU A 259 -18.41 4.02 10.16
CA LEU A 259 -17.54 5.08 9.63
C LEU A 259 -16.28 5.18 10.48
N VAL A 260 -15.13 5.17 9.82
CA VAL A 260 -13.83 5.45 10.44
C VAL A 260 -13.22 6.61 9.68
N ARG A 261 -12.89 7.68 10.41
CA ARG A 261 -12.17 8.81 9.85
C ARG A 261 -10.70 8.70 10.24
N ILE A 262 -9.85 8.76 9.23
CA ILE A 262 -8.40 8.65 9.34
C ILE A 262 -7.84 10.03 9.08
N VAL A 263 -6.98 10.52 9.98
CA VAL A 263 -6.28 11.79 9.84
C VAL A 263 -4.79 11.50 9.97
N LEU A 264 -4.05 11.70 8.88
CA LEU A 264 -2.59 11.70 8.90
C LEU A 264 -2.11 13.09 9.29
N VAL A 265 -1.31 13.15 10.34
CA VAL A 265 -0.75 14.40 10.86
C VAL A 265 0.76 14.31 10.87
N GLN A 266 1.42 15.41 10.52
CA GLN A 266 2.82 15.62 10.81
C GLN A 266 2.92 16.35 12.15
N ALA A 267 3.64 15.74 13.09
CA ALA A 267 3.80 16.26 14.46
C ALA A 267 5.28 16.22 14.86
N ASN A 268 5.64 16.98 15.89
CA ASN A 268 7.01 17.05 16.38
C ASN A 268 7.40 15.82 17.21
N SER A 269 6.42 15.20 17.86
CA SER A 269 6.66 14.08 18.79
C SER A 269 5.41 13.20 18.99
N CYS A 270 5.61 11.99 19.50
CA CYS A 270 4.51 11.12 19.92
C CYS A 270 3.76 11.75 21.10
N GLU A 271 4.45 12.42 22.02
CA GLU A 271 3.89 13.09 23.19
C GLU A 271 2.86 14.16 22.80
N GLU A 272 3.14 14.95 21.75
CA GLU A 272 2.20 15.92 21.19
C GLU A 272 0.91 15.24 20.70
N VAL A 273 1.06 14.14 19.95
CA VAL A 273 -0.07 13.34 19.45
C VAL A 273 -0.86 12.72 20.61
N LEU A 274 -0.19 12.25 21.66
CA LEU A 274 -0.84 11.75 22.88
C LEU A 274 -1.62 12.84 23.62
N ALA A 275 -1.10 14.07 23.68
CA ALA A 275 -1.78 15.21 24.29
C ALA A 275 -3.06 15.57 23.53
N ILE A 276 -3.00 15.63 22.19
CA ILE A 276 -4.17 15.86 21.32
C ILE A 276 -5.19 14.72 21.51
N LYS A 277 -4.73 13.48 21.51
CA LYS A 277 -5.56 12.29 21.76
C LYS A 277 -6.29 12.40 23.11
N GLY A 278 -5.63 12.88 24.17
CA GLY A 278 -6.23 13.16 25.47
C GLY A 278 -7.36 14.19 25.38
N LYS A 279 -7.09 15.36 24.80
CA LYS A 279 -8.09 16.43 24.62
C LYS A 279 -9.31 15.97 23.82
N VAL A 280 -9.09 15.18 22.75
CA VAL A 280 -10.18 14.60 21.96
C VAL A 280 -11.00 13.60 22.80
N ARG A 281 -10.36 12.74 23.60
CA ARG A 281 -11.06 11.81 24.49
C ARG A 281 -11.95 12.54 25.50
N ASP A 282 -11.44 13.60 26.12
CA ASP A 282 -12.19 14.42 27.06
C ASP A 282 -13.38 15.10 26.38
N MET A 283 -13.19 15.64 25.18
CA MET A 283 -14.26 16.23 24.36
C MET A 283 -15.40 15.24 24.09
N PHE A 284 -15.06 14.00 23.73
CA PHE A 284 -16.06 12.98 23.42
C PHE A 284 -16.72 12.39 24.67
N GLY A 285 -15.98 12.17 25.76
CA GLY A 285 -16.48 11.56 27.00
C GLY A 285 -16.72 10.05 26.92
N ILE A 286 -16.15 9.37 25.90
CA ILE A 286 -16.29 7.91 25.69
C ILE A 286 -14.94 7.17 25.73
N GLY A 287 -13.90 7.83 26.23
CA GLY A 287 -12.57 7.25 26.45
C GLY A 287 -11.95 6.68 25.17
N LEU A 288 -11.41 5.46 25.24
CA LEU A 288 -10.70 4.81 24.13
C LEU A 288 -11.57 4.58 22.88
N ALA A 289 -12.90 4.65 23.02
CA ALA A 289 -13.84 4.45 21.94
C ALA A 289 -13.97 5.64 20.98
N SER A 290 -13.40 6.80 21.29
CA SER A 290 -13.42 7.97 20.40
C SER A 290 -12.27 7.97 19.40
N ILE A 291 -11.03 7.82 19.90
CA ILE A 291 -9.81 8.02 19.10
C ILE A 291 -8.70 7.03 19.46
N HIS A 292 -8.01 6.55 18.44
CA HIS A 292 -6.71 5.88 18.50
C HIS A 292 -5.66 6.69 17.72
N SER A 293 -4.39 6.57 18.11
CA SER A 293 -3.25 7.08 17.35
C SER A 293 -2.24 5.96 17.19
N THR A 294 -1.53 5.91 16.06
CA THR A 294 -0.27 5.15 15.98
C THR A 294 0.78 5.80 16.86
N ASP A 295 1.76 5.01 17.30
CA ASP A 295 2.82 5.49 18.18
C ASP A 295 4.13 5.81 17.42
N ASN A 296 4.27 5.35 16.17
CA ASN A 296 5.44 5.57 15.33
C ASN A 296 5.14 5.37 13.82
N ILE A 297 6.10 5.73 12.96
CA ILE A 297 5.98 5.63 11.50
C ILE A 297 5.79 4.20 10.99
N ARG A 298 6.33 3.18 11.67
CA ARG A 298 6.14 1.77 11.25
C ARG A 298 4.68 1.37 11.40
N GLU A 299 4.05 1.69 12.52
CA GLU A 299 2.62 1.46 12.73
C GLU A 299 1.76 2.29 11.77
N THR A 300 2.14 3.55 11.52
CA THR A 300 1.49 4.40 10.49
C THR A 300 1.53 3.72 9.12
N LYS A 301 2.70 3.24 8.69
CA LYS A 301 2.88 2.50 7.43
C LYS A 301 2.03 1.24 7.39
N MET A 302 2.00 0.46 8.46
CA MET A 302 1.17 -0.75 8.55
C MET A 302 -0.32 -0.42 8.37
N ALA A 303 -0.81 0.57 9.10
CA ALA A 303 -2.21 0.97 9.06
C ALA A 303 -2.62 1.52 7.69
N MET A 304 -1.81 2.42 7.13
CA MET A 304 -2.13 3.08 5.86
C MET A 304 -2.00 2.11 4.68
N ASN A 305 -1.04 1.19 4.70
CA ASN A 305 -1.00 0.13 3.68
C ASN A 305 -2.23 -0.79 3.76
N ALA A 306 -2.77 -1.06 4.95
CA ALA A 306 -3.98 -1.86 5.10
C ALA A 306 -5.26 -1.14 4.63
N LEU A 307 -5.29 0.20 4.77
CA LEU A 307 -6.50 1.00 4.58
C LEU A 307 -6.53 1.78 3.27
N LEU A 308 -5.43 2.41 2.87
CA LEU A 308 -5.38 3.31 1.71
C LEU A 308 -5.15 2.53 0.41
N ASN A 309 -4.35 1.46 0.42
CA ASN A 309 -4.19 0.59 -0.75
C ASN A 309 -5.52 -0.14 -1.03
N PRO A 310 -6.13 0.01 -2.22
CA PRO A 310 -7.43 -0.58 -2.52
C PRO A 310 -7.47 -2.11 -2.41
N ASN A 311 -6.39 -2.79 -2.80
CA ASN A 311 -6.28 -4.24 -2.74
C ASN A 311 -6.15 -4.74 -1.30
N SER A 312 -5.40 -4.03 -0.46
CA SER A 312 -5.30 -4.30 0.99
C SER A 312 -6.62 -4.04 1.69
N ARG A 313 -7.31 -2.94 1.37
CA ARG A 313 -8.63 -2.64 1.92
C ARG A 313 -9.66 -3.70 1.49
N HIS A 314 -9.57 -4.20 0.26
CA HIS A 314 -10.38 -5.33 -0.18
C HIS A 314 -10.10 -6.59 0.65
N HIS A 315 -8.83 -6.93 0.91
CA HIS A 315 -8.47 -8.02 1.83
C HIS A 315 -9.06 -7.80 3.22
N LEU A 316 -8.83 -6.62 3.80
CA LEU A 316 -9.31 -6.22 5.12
C LEU A 316 -10.83 -6.43 5.28
N LEU A 317 -11.62 -6.08 4.27
CA LEU A 317 -13.07 -6.17 4.27
C LEU A 317 -13.61 -7.60 4.08
N ASN A 318 -12.83 -8.51 3.51
CA ASN A 318 -13.32 -9.80 2.99
C ASN A 318 -12.62 -11.03 3.59
N ALA A 319 -11.50 -10.85 4.26
CA ALA A 319 -10.70 -11.94 4.81
C ALA A 319 -11.23 -12.44 6.16
N ASP A 320 -11.01 -13.73 6.40
CA ASP A 320 -11.08 -14.35 7.72
C ASP A 320 -9.67 -14.89 8.05
N VAL A 321 -8.83 -14.00 8.58
CA VAL A 321 -7.38 -14.23 8.75
C VAL A 321 -7.07 -15.26 9.83
N THR A 322 -8.01 -15.50 10.75
CA THR A 322 -7.84 -16.44 11.86
C THR A 322 -8.23 -17.88 11.52
N ARG A 323 -8.82 -18.09 10.34
CA ARG A 323 -9.45 -19.35 9.97
C ARG A 323 -8.49 -20.54 9.85
N TYR A 324 -7.28 -20.28 9.34
CA TYR A 324 -6.29 -21.31 9.04
C TYR A 324 -5.00 -21.04 9.79
N LYS A 325 -5.00 -21.44 11.06
CA LYS A 325 -3.92 -21.18 12.02
C LYS A 325 -2.56 -21.67 11.54
N ASP A 326 -2.49 -22.90 11.02
CA ASP A 326 -1.23 -23.48 10.54
C ASP A 326 -0.65 -22.71 9.35
N SER A 327 -1.50 -22.29 8.40
CA SER A 327 -1.08 -21.44 7.29
C SER A 327 -0.62 -20.05 7.76
N TYR A 328 -1.27 -19.48 8.78
CA TYR A 328 -0.83 -18.23 9.40
C TYR A 328 0.52 -18.38 10.09
N LYS A 329 0.75 -19.49 10.82
CA LYS A 329 2.04 -19.80 11.47
C LYS A 329 3.17 -19.96 10.45
N LEU A 330 2.89 -20.58 9.30
CA LEU A 330 3.82 -20.67 8.19
C LEU A 330 4.18 -19.28 7.63
N PHE A 331 3.18 -18.41 7.46
CA PHE A 331 3.40 -17.02 7.07
C PHE A 331 4.24 -16.23 8.08
N THR A 332 3.96 -16.35 9.38
CA THR A 332 4.76 -15.66 10.41
C THR A 332 6.19 -16.17 10.43
N ARG A 333 6.41 -17.48 10.27
CA ARG A 333 7.75 -18.06 10.12
C ARG A 333 8.51 -17.44 8.95
N PHE A 334 7.88 -17.32 7.79
CA PHE A 334 8.47 -16.65 6.62
C PHE A 334 8.84 -15.18 6.90
N LYS A 335 7.93 -14.42 7.51
CA LYS A 335 8.19 -13.02 7.90
C LYS A 335 9.36 -12.90 8.88
N ASP A 336 9.47 -13.83 9.82
CA ASP A 336 10.57 -13.87 10.78
C ASP A 336 11.89 -14.19 10.07
N ILE A 337 11.91 -15.13 9.12
CA ILE A 337 13.11 -15.44 8.32
C ILE A 337 13.61 -14.19 7.58
N ILE A 338 12.72 -13.47 6.89
CA ILE A 338 13.07 -12.21 6.19
C ILE A 338 13.67 -11.20 7.18
N SER A 339 13.01 -11.02 8.32
CA SER A 339 13.39 -10.00 9.30
C SER A 339 14.74 -10.32 9.98
N HIS A 340 14.98 -11.59 10.35
CA HIS A 340 16.25 -12.01 10.97
C HIS A 340 17.41 -12.03 9.96
N GLY A 341 17.12 -12.26 8.69
CA GLY A 341 18.11 -12.17 7.61
C GLY A 341 18.50 -10.74 7.23
N GLY A 342 17.82 -9.72 7.77
CA GLY A 342 18.09 -8.32 7.44
C GLY A 342 17.68 -7.93 6.02
N PHE A 343 16.81 -8.73 5.38
CA PHE A 343 16.34 -8.45 4.03
C PHE A 343 15.25 -7.36 4.03
N ASP A 344 15.18 -6.59 2.94
CA ASP A 344 14.12 -5.62 2.75
C ASP A 344 12.81 -6.33 2.37
N LYS A 345 11.81 -6.22 3.25
CA LYS A 345 10.47 -6.81 3.06
C LYS A 345 9.79 -6.32 1.77
N ASP A 346 10.12 -5.13 1.29
CA ASP A 346 9.52 -4.56 0.08
C ASP A 346 9.99 -5.28 -1.21
N GLU A 347 11.04 -6.10 -1.14
CA GLU A 347 11.54 -6.90 -2.25
C GLU A 347 10.84 -8.26 -2.40
N PHE A 348 9.99 -8.64 -1.44
CA PHE A 348 9.32 -9.94 -1.41
C PHE A 348 7.84 -9.82 -1.75
N ILE A 349 7.31 -10.85 -2.41
CA ILE A 349 5.87 -11.01 -2.59
C ILE A 349 5.43 -12.48 -2.49
N ILE A 350 4.40 -12.72 -1.70
CA ILE A 350 3.81 -14.05 -1.51
C ILE A 350 2.77 -14.35 -2.60
N VAL A 351 2.77 -15.58 -3.11
CA VAL A 351 1.93 -16.01 -4.23
C VAL A 351 1.13 -17.30 -3.93
N ASN A 352 0.34 -17.74 -4.92
CA ASN A 352 -0.37 -19.02 -4.94
C ASN A 352 -1.26 -19.33 -3.72
N GLY A 353 -0.97 -20.42 -3.00
CA GLY A 353 -1.86 -21.04 -2.02
C GLY A 353 -2.01 -20.20 -0.75
N MET A 354 -0.94 -19.50 -0.36
CA MET A 354 -0.94 -18.68 0.84
C MET A 354 -1.85 -17.45 0.69
N VAL A 355 -1.97 -16.88 -0.52
CA VAL A 355 -2.95 -15.82 -0.82
C VAL A 355 -4.38 -16.27 -0.50
N LEU A 356 -4.77 -17.48 -0.89
CA LEU A 356 -6.11 -18.01 -0.59
C LEU A 356 -6.30 -18.32 0.91
N SER A 357 -5.21 -18.66 1.60
CA SER A 357 -5.22 -18.99 3.02
C SER A 357 -5.44 -17.73 3.86
N ILE A 358 -4.75 -16.63 3.54
CA ILE A 358 -4.89 -15.38 4.28
C ILE A 358 -6.22 -14.65 4.01
N TYR A 359 -6.89 -14.97 2.90
CA TYR A 359 -8.30 -14.58 2.68
C TYR A 359 -9.31 -15.49 3.42
N GLY A 360 -8.87 -16.58 4.05
CA GLY A 360 -9.77 -17.54 4.68
C GLY A 360 -10.57 -18.40 3.69
N LEU A 361 -10.10 -18.57 2.45
CA LEU A 361 -10.78 -19.38 1.44
C LEU A 361 -10.46 -20.88 1.55
N ARG A 362 -9.17 -21.21 1.73
CA ARG A 362 -8.71 -22.60 1.92
C ARG A 362 -7.34 -22.63 2.59
N PRO A 363 -6.97 -23.68 3.34
CA PRO A 363 -5.62 -23.80 3.88
C PRO A 363 -4.61 -24.20 2.79
N THR A 364 -3.34 -23.97 3.10
CA THR A 364 -2.15 -24.39 2.35
C THR A 364 -1.10 -24.93 3.32
N LEU A 365 -0.23 -25.81 2.82
CA LEU A 365 0.87 -26.43 3.60
C LEU A 365 2.24 -25.87 3.21
N ASP A 366 2.26 -25.06 2.17
CA ASP A 366 3.40 -24.51 1.46
C ASP A 366 3.22 -23.00 1.27
N LEU A 367 4.32 -22.25 1.30
CA LEU A 367 4.38 -20.83 1.04
C LEU A 367 5.31 -20.61 -0.15
N ASP A 368 4.71 -20.17 -1.26
CA ASP A 368 5.41 -19.76 -2.46
C ASP A 368 5.65 -18.25 -2.43
N TYR A 369 6.86 -17.81 -2.78
CA TYR A 369 7.17 -16.38 -2.92
C TYR A 369 8.05 -16.08 -4.12
N TYR A 370 8.07 -14.80 -4.52
CA TYR A 370 9.05 -14.23 -5.42
C TYR A 370 9.87 -13.14 -4.70
N CYS A 371 11.11 -12.93 -5.13
CA CYS A 371 12.01 -11.89 -4.64
C CYS A 371 12.69 -11.16 -5.80
N LEU A 372 12.84 -9.82 -5.73
CA LEU A 372 13.50 -9.03 -6.78
C LEU A 372 14.96 -9.43 -7.01
N HIS A 373 15.66 -9.77 -5.94
CA HIS A 373 17.04 -10.20 -5.97
C HIS A 373 17.09 -11.64 -5.47
N ALA A 374 17.52 -12.57 -6.33
CA ALA A 374 17.72 -13.95 -5.93
C ALA A 374 18.62 -13.96 -4.70
N SER A 375 18.10 -14.45 -3.58
CA SER A 375 18.84 -14.48 -2.32
C SER A 375 19.32 -15.91 -2.08
N PRO A 376 20.56 -16.26 -2.48
CA PRO A 376 21.13 -17.56 -2.18
C PRO A 376 21.19 -17.84 -0.66
N GLU A 377 21.10 -16.81 0.19
CA GLU A 377 21.13 -16.88 1.65
C GLU A 377 19.76 -17.20 2.28
N LEU A 378 18.64 -16.94 1.57
CA LEU A 378 17.30 -17.40 1.97
C LEU A 378 17.06 -18.87 1.66
N ARG A 379 17.96 -19.53 0.92
CA ARG A 379 17.98 -20.99 0.79
C ARG A 379 18.36 -21.60 2.13
N TYR A 380 17.41 -21.62 3.06
CA TYR A 380 17.46 -22.52 4.20
C TYR A 380 17.47 -23.94 3.62
N PRO A 381 18.53 -24.73 3.79
CA PRO A 381 18.63 -26.06 3.17
C PRO A 381 17.66 -27.11 3.75
N SER A 382 16.60 -26.70 4.45
CA SER A 382 15.83 -27.58 5.34
C SER A 382 14.35 -27.23 5.53
N ASP A 383 13.77 -26.26 4.80
CA ASP A 383 12.34 -25.93 4.94
C ASP A 383 11.58 -26.19 3.63
N ASP A 384 11.21 -27.45 3.41
CA ASP A 384 10.43 -27.92 2.25
C ASP A 384 9.02 -27.27 2.16
N GLU A 385 8.62 -26.45 3.14
CA GLU A 385 7.33 -25.75 3.16
C GLU A 385 7.43 -24.30 2.67
N ILE A 386 8.62 -23.73 2.47
CA ILE A 386 8.83 -22.35 2.02
C ILE A 386 9.71 -22.36 0.76
N GLU A 387 9.11 -22.06 -0.39
CA GLU A 387 9.77 -22.18 -1.69
C GLU A 387 9.84 -20.83 -2.42
N GLU A 388 11.05 -20.43 -2.81
CA GLU A 388 11.27 -19.36 -3.78
C GLU A 388 11.02 -19.92 -5.18
N HIS A 389 10.16 -19.24 -5.95
CA HIS A 389 10.01 -19.53 -7.37
C HIS A 389 10.87 -18.56 -8.17
N TYR A 390 11.77 -19.06 -9.00
CA TYR A 390 12.67 -18.20 -9.79
C TYR A 390 12.08 -17.77 -11.13
N ASP A 391 11.01 -18.44 -11.57
CA ASP A 391 10.30 -18.14 -12.80
C ASP A 391 8.79 -18.24 -12.56
N SER A 392 8.02 -17.21 -12.91
CA SER A 392 6.66 -17.45 -13.39
C SER A 392 6.83 -18.45 -14.54
N PRO A 393 6.26 -19.67 -14.49
CA PRO A 393 6.45 -20.64 -15.55
C PRO A 393 6.11 -19.95 -16.87
N SER A 394 7.11 -19.80 -17.73
CA SER A 394 7.05 -18.98 -18.94
C SER A 394 5.71 -19.18 -19.65
N GLY A 395 4.85 -18.16 -19.63
CA GLY A 395 3.50 -18.18 -20.22
C GLY A 395 2.30 -18.25 -19.25
N LEU A 396 2.48 -18.41 -17.94
CA LEU A 396 1.35 -18.46 -16.98
C LEU A 396 1.01 -17.11 -16.33
N CYS A 397 2.02 -16.33 -15.93
CA CYS A 397 1.89 -14.93 -15.53
C CYS A 397 2.60 -14.06 -16.56
N SER A 398 1.90 -13.10 -17.15
CA SER A 398 2.44 -12.14 -18.14
C SER A 398 3.03 -10.89 -17.50
N ILE A 399 2.94 -10.74 -16.17
CA ILE A 399 3.38 -9.55 -15.44
C ILE A 399 4.85 -9.75 -15.06
N PRO A 400 5.75 -8.83 -15.46
CA PRO A 400 7.16 -8.87 -15.04
C PRO A 400 7.28 -8.83 -13.52
N LEU A 401 8.32 -9.48 -12.97
CA LEU A 401 8.50 -9.59 -11.53
C LEU A 401 8.61 -8.21 -10.83
N LYS A 402 9.33 -7.26 -11.46
CA LYS A 402 9.44 -5.89 -10.98
C LYS A 402 8.07 -5.23 -10.83
N ASP A 403 7.23 -5.36 -11.85
CA ASP A 403 5.89 -4.78 -11.88
C ASP A 403 5.00 -5.47 -10.84
N LEU A 404 5.12 -6.79 -10.69
CA LEU A 404 4.37 -7.56 -9.70
C LEU A 404 4.65 -7.10 -8.25
N ILE A 405 5.90 -6.72 -7.95
CA ILE A 405 6.36 -6.32 -6.61
C ILE A 405 6.22 -4.81 -6.36
N ASN A 406 6.45 -3.98 -7.37
CA ASN A 406 6.56 -2.53 -7.20
C ASN A 406 5.31 -1.76 -7.59
N ASP A 407 4.49 -2.25 -8.52
CA ASP A 407 3.22 -1.60 -8.89
C ASP A 407 2.11 -2.00 -7.89
N PRO A 408 1.56 -1.04 -7.13
CA PRO A 408 0.51 -1.30 -6.14
C PRO A 408 -0.80 -1.87 -6.71
N CYS A 409 -1.00 -1.82 -8.03
CA CYS A 409 -2.11 -2.53 -8.69
C CYS A 409 -1.99 -4.06 -8.56
N ASN A 410 -0.78 -4.58 -8.38
CA ASN A 410 -0.48 -6.01 -8.47
C ASN A 410 -0.43 -6.72 -7.12
N TYR A 411 -0.42 -5.98 -6.01
CA TYR A 411 -0.34 -6.55 -4.68
C TYR A 411 -1.32 -5.91 -3.68
N PHE A 412 -1.55 -6.64 -2.60
CA PHE A 412 -2.01 -6.09 -1.33
C PHE A 412 -0.95 -6.33 -0.26
N VAL A 413 -0.99 -5.55 0.81
CA VAL A 413 -0.08 -5.68 1.94
C VAL A 413 -0.85 -6.23 3.13
N TYR A 414 -0.32 -7.27 3.75
CA TYR A 414 -0.84 -7.82 4.99
C TYR A 414 0.30 -8.05 5.97
N ASN A 415 0.19 -7.46 7.16
CA ASN A 415 1.19 -7.59 8.22
C ASN A 415 2.63 -7.31 7.72
N GLU A 416 2.81 -6.20 7.00
CA GLU A 416 4.09 -5.70 6.42
C GLU A 416 4.64 -6.49 5.22
N ILE A 417 3.96 -7.53 4.73
CA ILE A 417 4.41 -8.33 3.58
C ILE A 417 3.45 -8.19 2.42
N LYS A 418 3.97 -8.10 1.19
CA LYS A 418 3.17 -8.03 -0.04
C LYS A 418 2.66 -9.41 -0.42
N PHE A 419 1.44 -9.46 -0.95
CA PHE A 419 0.78 -10.63 -1.50
C PHE A 419 0.21 -10.26 -2.86
N VAL A 420 0.32 -11.15 -3.85
CA VAL A 420 -0.30 -10.95 -5.17
C VAL A 420 -1.83 -10.85 -5.04
N THR A 421 -2.45 -9.92 -5.77
CA THR A 421 -3.91 -9.76 -5.75
C THR A 421 -4.66 -11.04 -6.13
N LEU A 422 -5.89 -11.18 -5.64
CA LEU A 422 -6.74 -12.31 -6.03
C LEU A 422 -7.04 -12.34 -7.52
N GLN A 423 -7.12 -11.18 -8.17
CA GLN A 423 -7.30 -11.03 -9.61
C GLN A 423 -6.12 -11.66 -10.36
N ASN A 424 -4.89 -11.33 -9.95
CA ASN A 424 -3.69 -11.90 -10.54
C ASN A 424 -3.58 -13.42 -10.27
N ILE A 425 -3.94 -13.88 -9.06
CA ILE A 425 -4.02 -15.32 -8.76
C ILE A 425 -5.09 -16.04 -9.59
N LEU A 426 -6.24 -15.39 -9.84
CA LEU A 426 -7.30 -15.94 -10.68
C LEU A 426 -6.79 -16.14 -12.12
N LEU A 427 -6.16 -15.12 -12.69
CA LEU A 427 -5.58 -15.18 -14.03
C LEU A 427 -4.52 -16.29 -14.15
N LEU A 428 -3.59 -16.34 -13.19
CA LEU A 428 -2.56 -17.38 -13.13
C LEU A 428 -3.17 -18.78 -13.11
N LYS A 429 -4.19 -19.02 -12.28
CA LYS A 429 -4.84 -20.33 -12.18
C LYS A 429 -5.63 -20.69 -13.41
N GLN A 430 -6.30 -19.72 -14.05
CA GLN A 430 -7.00 -19.93 -15.31
C GLN A 430 -6.03 -20.34 -16.42
N ASN A 431 -4.90 -19.64 -16.55
CA ASN A 431 -3.87 -19.97 -17.52
C ASN A 431 -3.26 -21.35 -17.24
N ARG A 432 -2.94 -21.64 -15.98
CA ARG A 432 -2.40 -22.95 -15.58
C ARG A 432 -3.38 -24.08 -15.87
N TYR A 433 -4.67 -23.88 -15.60
CA TYR A 433 -5.68 -24.87 -15.93
C TYR A 433 -5.83 -25.11 -17.45
N LYS A 434 -5.75 -24.06 -18.27
CA LYS A 434 -5.80 -24.18 -19.74
C LYS A 434 -4.69 -25.07 -20.30
N VAL A 435 -3.49 -24.98 -19.72
CA VAL A 435 -2.30 -25.70 -20.19
C VAL A 435 -2.16 -27.08 -19.54
N MET A 436 -2.38 -27.17 -18.23
CA MET A 436 -2.05 -28.37 -17.43
C MET A 436 -3.27 -29.16 -16.95
N HIS A 437 -4.50 -28.65 -17.16
CA HIS A 437 -5.76 -29.28 -16.74
C HIS A 437 -5.80 -29.74 -15.27
N LEU A 438 -5.14 -29.01 -14.38
CA LEU A 438 -5.06 -29.35 -12.96
C LEU A 438 -6.41 -29.12 -12.27
N SER A 439 -7.07 -30.21 -11.83
CA SER A 439 -8.37 -30.13 -11.15
C SER A 439 -8.38 -29.23 -9.90
N LYS A 440 -7.23 -29.06 -9.22
CA LYS A 440 -7.10 -28.14 -8.08
C LYS A 440 -7.36 -26.68 -8.47
N ASP A 441 -7.01 -26.28 -9.68
CA ASP A 441 -7.21 -24.91 -10.16
C ASP A 441 -8.68 -24.63 -10.42
N THR A 442 -9.46 -25.60 -10.87
CA THR A 442 -10.91 -25.43 -11.04
C THR A 442 -11.61 -25.07 -9.73
N ASP A 443 -11.19 -25.68 -8.62
CA ASP A 443 -11.75 -25.38 -7.29
C ASP A 443 -11.33 -23.99 -6.82
N ASP A 444 -10.04 -23.68 -6.94
CA ASP A 444 -9.50 -22.38 -6.53
C ASP A 444 -10.11 -21.22 -7.34
N ILE A 445 -10.27 -21.38 -8.66
CA ILE A 445 -10.93 -20.42 -9.55
C ILE A 445 -12.34 -20.11 -9.04
N LYS A 446 -13.13 -21.14 -8.71
CA LYS A 446 -14.50 -20.98 -8.18
C LYS A 446 -14.51 -20.28 -6.82
N LEU A 447 -13.56 -20.60 -5.93
CA LEU A 447 -13.43 -19.92 -4.63
C LEU A 447 -13.14 -18.43 -4.81
N ILE A 448 -12.18 -18.09 -5.68
CA ILE A 448 -11.81 -16.70 -5.95
C ILE A 448 -12.97 -15.94 -6.58
N GLN A 449 -13.59 -16.49 -7.64
CA GLN A 449 -14.76 -15.90 -8.28
C GLN A 449 -15.93 -15.70 -7.30
N SER A 450 -16.13 -16.63 -6.36
CA SER A 450 -17.15 -16.47 -5.33
C SER A 450 -16.89 -15.27 -4.42
N LEU A 451 -15.63 -14.87 -4.21
CA LEU A 451 -15.31 -13.70 -3.41
C LEU A 451 -15.39 -12.42 -4.23
N LEU A 452 -14.82 -12.41 -5.44
CA LEU A 452 -14.78 -11.25 -6.34
C LEU A 452 -16.15 -10.87 -6.93
N SER A 453 -17.08 -11.81 -7.01
CA SER A 453 -18.44 -11.54 -7.47
C SER A 453 -19.27 -10.79 -6.43
N ASN A 454 -20.18 -9.93 -6.90
CA ASN A 454 -21.15 -9.21 -6.07
C ASN A 454 -22.31 -10.08 -5.57
N HIS A 455 -22.17 -11.41 -5.57
CA HIS A 455 -23.21 -12.31 -5.06
C HIS A 455 -23.48 -12.08 -3.56
N ASN A 456 -24.70 -12.37 -3.11
CA ASN A 456 -25.05 -12.22 -1.70
C ASN A 456 -24.22 -13.15 -0.79
N LYS A 457 -24.05 -12.78 0.48
CA LYS A 457 -23.22 -13.51 1.46
C LYS A 457 -23.60 -14.98 1.61
N PHE A 458 -24.89 -15.30 1.46
CA PHE A 458 -25.41 -16.66 1.61
C PHE A 458 -25.00 -17.58 0.45
N ALA A 459 -25.09 -17.10 -0.79
CA ALA A 459 -24.62 -17.83 -1.97
C ALA A 459 -23.10 -18.06 -1.90
N LYS A 460 -22.34 -17.07 -1.42
CA LYS A 460 -20.89 -17.22 -1.14
C LYS A 460 -20.64 -18.31 -0.10
N PHE A 461 -21.38 -18.31 1.01
CA PHE A 461 -21.24 -19.31 2.08
C PHE A 461 -21.53 -20.74 1.60
N ILE A 462 -22.65 -20.96 0.90
CA ILE A 462 -23.01 -22.27 0.36
C ILE A 462 -21.95 -22.78 -0.61
N SER A 463 -21.55 -21.93 -1.56
CA SER A 463 -20.55 -22.29 -2.58
C SER A 463 -19.23 -22.68 -1.92
N ARG A 464 -18.76 -21.91 -0.93
CA ARG A 464 -17.56 -22.24 -0.15
C ARG A 464 -17.69 -23.56 0.61
N LYS A 465 -18.79 -23.79 1.31
CA LYS A 465 -19.02 -25.05 2.05
C LYS A 465 -19.02 -26.26 1.12
N GLN A 466 -19.71 -26.17 -0.02
CA GLN A 466 -19.73 -27.24 -1.02
C GLN A 466 -18.35 -27.52 -1.61
N LEU A 467 -17.57 -26.48 -1.95
CA LEU A 467 -16.21 -26.64 -2.45
C LEU A 467 -15.26 -27.24 -1.40
N LEU A 468 -15.36 -26.81 -0.15
CA LEU A 468 -14.55 -27.38 0.94
C LEU A 468 -14.85 -28.86 1.17
N LEU A 469 -16.12 -29.27 1.08
CA LEU A 469 -16.51 -30.68 1.17
C LEU A 469 -15.96 -31.50 -0.01
N LYS A 470 -16.08 -30.98 -1.25
CA LYS A 470 -15.48 -31.62 -2.44
C LYS A 470 -13.97 -31.78 -2.30
N ARG A 471 -13.28 -30.76 -1.79
CA ARG A 471 -11.83 -30.81 -1.56
C ARG A 471 -11.47 -31.80 -0.45
N LYS A 472 -12.17 -31.80 0.69
CA LYS A 472 -11.95 -32.80 1.76
C LYS A 472 -12.09 -34.22 1.22
N LYS A 473 -13.09 -34.47 0.38
CA LYS A 473 -13.27 -35.75 -0.31
C LYS A 473 -12.09 -36.08 -1.24
N ARG A 474 -11.59 -35.12 -2.03
CA ARG A 474 -10.41 -35.33 -2.90
C ARG A 474 -9.16 -35.66 -2.09
N VAL A 475 -8.83 -34.86 -1.07
CA VAL A 475 -7.66 -35.09 -0.21
C VAL A 475 -7.75 -36.44 0.50
N PHE A 476 -8.94 -36.80 0.99
CA PHE A 476 -9.19 -38.12 1.55
C PHE A 476 -8.95 -39.24 0.53
N ASN A 477 -9.47 -39.11 -0.68
CA ASN A 477 -9.26 -40.07 -1.77
C ASN A 477 -7.78 -40.19 -2.18
N GLU A 478 -7.03 -39.09 -2.21
CA GLU A 478 -5.59 -39.07 -2.49
C GLU A 478 -4.81 -39.79 -1.37
N LYS A 479 -5.10 -39.50 -0.10
CA LYS A 479 -4.50 -40.21 1.04
C LYS A 479 -4.82 -41.71 1.00
N LEU A 480 -6.09 -42.06 0.74
CA LEU A 480 -6.51 -43.45 0.60
C LEU A 480 -5.75 -44.13 -0.55
N ARG A 481 -5.66 -43.47 -1.71
CA ARG A 481 -4.90 -43.96 -2.86
C ARG A 481 -3.43 -44.17 -2.52
N ASN A 482 -2.78 -43.21 -1.87
CA ASN A 482 -1.37 -43.34 -1.49
C ASN A 482 -1.16 -44.48 -0.48
N ASN A 483 -2.07 -44.65 0.47
CA ASN A 483 -2.03 -45.79 1.39
C ASN A 483 -2.22 -47.12 0.67
N VAL A 484 -3.16 -47.20 -0.29
CA VAL A 484 -3.35 -48.40 -1.13
C VAL A 484 -2.10 -48.68 -1.96
N ILE A 485 -1.45 -47.66 -2.52
CA ILE A 485 -0.19 -47.80 -3.25
C ILE A 485 0.90 -48.35 -2.32
N MET A 486 1.11 -47.76 -1.14
CA MET A 486 2.13 -48.23 -0.19
C MET A 486 1.86 -49.67 0.26
N ILE A 487 0.61 -50.02 0.59
CA ILE A 487 0.23 -51.37 1.02
C ILE A 487 0.44 -52.36 -0.12
N SER A 488 0.03 -52.02 -1.34
CA SER A 488 0.20 -52.91 -2.50
C SER A 488 1.65 -53.09 -2.90
N GLN A 489 2.51 -52.07 -2.72
CA GLN A 489 3.97 -52.21 -2.88
C GLN A 489 4.55 -53.16 -1.84
N ARG A 490 4.15 -53.04 -0.55
CA ARG A 490 4.59 -53.95 0.52
C ARG A 490 4.16 -55.40 0.30
N LEU A 491 3.02 -55.61 -0.36
CA LEU A 491 2.46 -56.93 -0.65
C LEU A 491 2.87 -57.48 -2.04
N ASN A 492 3.73 -56.79 -2.80
CA ASN A 492 4.07 -57.12 -4.20
C ASN A 492 2.86 -57.25 -5.14
N LEU A 493 1.75 -56.56 -4.83
CA LEU A 493 0.52 -56.55 -5.62
C LEU A 493 0.39 -55.31 -6.51
N TYR A 494 1.32 -54.35 -6.41
CA TYR A 494 1.23 -53.07 -7.10
C TYR A 494 1.17 -53.23 -8.63
N ASP A 495 2.04 -54.06 -9.22
CA ASP A 495 2.08 -54.26 -10.67
C ASP A 495 0.83 -54.98 -11.19
N PHE A 496 0.29 -55.92 -10.41
CA PHE A 496 -0.98 -56.58 -10.72
C PHE A 496 -2.16 -55.59 -10.72
N LEU A 497 -2.28 -54.75 -9.68
CA LEU A 497 -3.32 -53.72 -9.59
C LEU A 497 -3.18 -52.64 -10.66
N ARG A 498 -1.94 -52.28 -11.02
CA ARG A 498 -1.66 -51.36 -12.13
C ARG A 498 -2.10 -51.95 -13.47
N SER A 499 -1.89 -53.25 -13.69
CA SER A 499 -2.31 -53.99 -14.89
C SER A 499 -3.84 -54.03 -15.02
N ILE A 500 -4.55 -54.35 -13.93
CA ILE A 500 -6.03 -54.33 -13.90
C ILE A 500 -6.57 -52.94 -14.21
N LYS A 501 -5.98 -51.89 -13.64
CA LYS A 501 -6.40 -50.50 -13.91
C LYS A 501 -6.27 -50.14 -15.39
N HIS A 502 -5.19 -50.58 -16.05
CA HIS A 502 -5.03 -50.35 -17.49
C HIS A 502 -6.04 -51.12 -18.35
N LEU A 503 -6.48 -52.31 -17.90
CA LEU A 503 -7.54 -53.10 -18.54
C LEU A 503 -8.93 -52.46 -18.38
N LEU A 504 -9.21 -51.84 -17.24
CA LEU A 504 -10.50 -51.20 -16.93
C LEU A 504 -10.64 -49.75 -17.46
N CYS A 505 -9.55 -49.16 -17.96
CA CYS A 505 -9.54 -47.81 -18.54
C CYS A 505 -9.42 -47.80 -20.07
N LYS A 506 -9.50 -48.97 -20.73
CA LYS A 506 -9.95 -49.09 -22.12
C LYS A 506 -11.47 -49.18 -22.14
#